data_AF-A0A318TT32-F1
#
_entry.id   AF-A0A318TT32-F1
#
_cell.length_a   1.000
_cell.length_b   1.000
_cell.length_c   1.000
_cell.angle_alpha   90.00
_cell.angle_beta   90.00
_cell.angle_gamma   90.00
#
_symmetry.space_group_name_H-M   'P 1'
#
loop_
_entity.id
_entity.type
_entity.pdbx_description
1 polymer ?
#
loop_
_entity_poly.entity_id
_entity_poly.type
_entity_poly.pdbx_seq_one_letter_code
_entity_poly.pdbx_strand_id
1 'polypeptide(L)'
;MAKPAAASNSYDPELVKSLVNKIEGYVVDLNSERGKYMKACRSIRESISGVYQEAKARGIPKKELRIMIDTRAKLAAARATIEELERDQQETILMLAEAFGEAADLPLFKAAIEASENDD
;
A
#
# COMPACT_ATOMS: atom_id res chain seq x y z
N MET A 1 -14.27 -23.60 34.94
CA MET A 1 -15.50 -23.42 35.73
C MET A 1 -15.74 -21.93 35.91
N ALA A 2 -16.78 -21.39 35.28
CA ALA A 2 -17.12 -19.97 35.36
C ALA A 2 -17.88 -19.69 36.66
N LYS A 3 -17.45 -18.67 37.41
CA LYS A 3 -18.06 -18.22 38.65
C LYS A 3 -19.46 -17.65 38.37
N PRO A 4 -20.50 -17.97 39.17
CA PRO A 4 -21.86 -17.51 38.91
C PRO A 4 -21.93 -15.98 39.04
N ALA A 5 -22.60 -15.34 38.08
CA ALA A 5 -22.84 -13.90 38.06
C ALA A 5 -23.77 -13.53 39.22
N ALA A 6 -23.25 -12.76 40.18
CA ALA A 6 -24.06 -12.19 41.25
C ALA A 6 -24.99 -11.12 40.67
N ALA A 7 -26.29 -11.30 40.89
CA ALA A 7 -27.36 -10.37 40.50
C ALA A 7 -27.40 -9.15 41.45
N SER A 8 -26.40 -8.27 41.34
CA SER A 8 -26.46 -6.90 41.83
C SER A 8 -26.05 -5.98 40.68
N ASN A 9 -26.81 -4.91 40.39
CA ASN A 9 -26.53 -3.92 39.33
C ASN A 9 -25.27 -3.06 39.59
N SER A 10 -24.29 -3.56 40.34
CA SER A 10 -23.08 -2.85 40.73
C SER A 10 -21.84 -3.63 40.31
N TYR A 11 -20.93 -2.94 39.61
CA TYR A 11 -19.60 -3.45 39.28
C TYR A 11 -18.64 -3.24 40.45
N ASP A 12 -17.63 -4.12 40.56
CA ASP A 12 -16.52 -3.93 41.49
C ASP A 12 -15.70 -2.68 41.08
N PRO A 13 -15.68 -1.61 41.90
CA PRO A 13 -15.01 -0.35 41.55
C PRO A 13 -13.50 -0.50 41.32
N GLU A 14 -12.84 -1.40 42.04
CA GLU A 14 -11.40 -1.62 41.89
C GLU A 14 -11.08 -2.31 40.57
N LEU A 15 -11.88 -3.30 40.20
CA LEU A 15 -11.78 -3.97 38.91
C LEU A 15 -12.00 -2.98 37.77
N VAL A 16 -13.06 -2.19 37.81
CA VAL A 16 -13.36 -1.17 36.79
C VAL A 16 -12.21 -0.17 36.66
N LYS A 17 -11.70 0.35 37.78
CA LYS A 17 -10.56 1.29 37.79
C LYS A 17 -9.31 0.66 37.18
N SER A 18 -9.02 -0.61 37.50
CA SER A 18 -7.87 -1.32 36.94
C SER A 18 -7.98 -1.52 35.42
N LEU A 19 -9.19 -1.80 34.92
CA LEU A 19 -9.44 -1.98 33.49
C LEU A 19 -9.34 -0.65 32.74
N VAL A 20 -9.92 0.42 33.28
CA VAL A 20 -9.81 1.77 32.72
C VAL A 20 -8.34 2.19 32.63
N ASN A 21 -7.57 2.04 33.72
CA ASN A 21 -6.14 2.40 33.72
C ASN A 21 -5.34 1.61 32.67
N LYS A 22 -5.63 0.32 32.48
CA LYS A 22 -4.98 -0.49 31.44
C LYS A 22 -5.32 0.02 30.04
N ILE A 23 -6.58 0.35 29.78
CA ILE A 23 -7.02 0.87 28.48
C ILE A 23 -6.38 2.24 28.22
N GLU A 24 -6.36 3.12 29.21
CA GLU A 24 -5.69 4.43 29.10
C GLU A 24 -4.19 4.26 28.81
N GLY A 25 -3.52 3.29 29.46
CA GLY A 25 -2.14 2.91 29.16
C GLY A 25 -1.95 2.51 27.69
N TYR A 26 -2.78 1.58 27.17
CA TYR A 26 -2.72 1.19 25.77
C TYR A 26 -3.00 2.34 24.79
N VAL A 27 -3.87 3.29 25.16
CA VAL A 27 -4.12 4.49 24.35
C VAL A 27 -2.88 5.39 24.30
N VAL A 28 -2.16 5.55 25.41
CA VAL A 28 -0.88 6.28 25.44
C VAL A 28 0.16 5.59 24.56
N ASP A 29 0.28 4.26 24.65
CA ASP A 29 1.21 3.49 23.82
C ASP A 29 0.89 3.62 22.33
N LEU A 30 -0.39 3.51 21.94
CA LEU A 30 -0.84 3.73 20.56
C LEU A 30 -0.47 5.13 20.06
N ASN A 31 -0.62 6.15 20.89
CA ASN A 31 -0.25 7.52 20.51
C ASN A 31 1.27 7.69 20.37
N SER A 32 2.06 7.03 21.22
CA SER A 32 3.53 7.01 21.12
C SER A 32 3.98 6.35 19.81
N GLU A 33 3.44 5.17 19.48
CA GLU A 33 3.77 4.47 18.24
C GLU A 33 3.33 5.24 17.00
N ARG A 34 2.15 5.87 17.03
CA ARG A 34 1.73 6.80 15.97
C ARG A 34 2.74 7.93 15.78
N GLY A 35 3.27 8.49 16.88
CA GLY A 35 4.32 9.51 16.84
C GLY A 35 5.59 9.00 16.15
N LYS A 36 6.05 7.80 16.49
CA LYS A 36 7.22 7.16 15.87
C LYS A 36 7.02 6.91 14.39
N TYR A 37 5.87 6.34 14.01
CA TYR A 37 5.49 6.11 12.61
C TYR A 37 5.50 7.42 11.82
N MET A 38 4.86 8.48 12.32
CA MET A 38 4.80 9.78 11.64
C MET A 38 6.19 10.40 11.49
N LYS A 39 7.06 10.27 12.50
CA LYS A 39 8.45 10.72 12.43
C LYS A 39 9.23 9.97 11.35
N ALA A 40 9.09 8.65 11.29
CA ALA A 40 9.73 7.83 10.25
C ALA A 40 9.27 8.22 8.85
N CYS A 41 7.95 8.33 8.64
CA CYS A 41 7.40 8.78 7.35
C CYS A 41 7.88 10.18 6.97
N ARG A 42 7.99 11.10 7.93
CA ARG A 42 8.51 12.46 7.68
C ARG A 42 9.96 12.42 7.20
N SER A 43 10.83 11.67 7.89
CA SER A 43 12.24 11.52 7.50
C SER A 43 12.38 10.94 6.09
N ILE A 44 11.58 9.93 5.74
CA ILE A 44 11.59 9.34 4.39
C ILE A 44 11.14 10.38 3.34
N ARG A 45 10.08 11.15 3.62
CA ARG A 45 9.61 12.21 2.70
C ARG A 45 10.65 13.30 2.51
N GLU A 46 11.39 13.66 3.55
CA GLU A 46 12.50 14.61 3.47
C GLU A 46 13.62 14.07 2.58
N SER A 47 14.02 12.81 2.75
CA SER A 47 15.01 12.15 1.89
C SER A 47 14.57 12.14 0.41
N ILE A 48 13.32 11.76 0.14
CA ILE A 48 12.74 11.77 -1.22
C ILE A 48 12.79 13.20 -1.80
N SER A 49 12.40 14.20 -1.02
CA SER A 49 12.47 15.60 -1.43
C SER A 49 13.91 16.01 -1.77
N GLY A 50 14.88 15.58 -0.96
CA GLY A 50 16.31 15.78 -1.20
C GLY A 50 16.76 15.23 -2.56
N VAL A 51 16.38 14.00 -2.89
CA VAL A 51 16.68 13.39 -4.20
C VAL A 51 16.09 14.20 -5.36
N TYR A 52 14.86 14.70 -5.24
CA TYR A 52 14.30 15.58 -6.27
C TYR A 52 15.07 16.91 -6.39
N GLN A 53 15.58 17.48 -5.29
CA GLN A 53 16.42 18.67 -5.35
C GLN A 53 17.74 18.40 -6.06
N GLU A 54 18.39 17.27 -5.74
CA GLU A 54 19.61 16.82 -6.39
C GLU A 54 19.40 16.62 -7.90
N ALA A 55 18.32 15.96 -8.29
CA ALA A 55 17.95 15.79 -9.69
C ALA A 55 17.84 17.15 -10.42
N LYS A 56 17.19 18.13 -9.79
CA LYS A 56 17.11 19.51 -10.33
C LYS A 56 18.48 20.17 -10.45
N ALA A 57 19.35 20.02 -9.46
CA ALA A 57 20.70 20.56 -9.51
C ALA A 57 21.53 19.96 -10.65
N ARG A 58 21.22 18.71 -11.04
CA ARG A 58 21.82 18.01 -12.18
C ARG A 58 21.09 18.27 -13.52
N GLY A 59 20.16 19.23 -13.56
CA GLY A 59 19.44 19.61 -14.77
C GLY A 59 18.23 18.73 -15.11
N ILE A 60 17.84 17.78 -14.25
CA ILE A 60 16.67 16.92 -14.47
C ILE A 60 15.42 17.63 -13.90
N PRO A 61 14.36 17.85 -14.71
CA PRO A 61 13.21 18.60 -14.25
C PRO A 61 12.31 17.74 -13.34
N LYS A 62 11.96 18.29 -12.17
CA LYS A 62 11.32 17.54 -11.08
C LYS A 62 9.92 17.04 -11.42
N LYS A 63 9.16 17.80 -12.19
CA LYS A 63 7.75 17.50 -12.46
C LYS A 63 7.64 16.25 -13.31
N GLU A 64 8.42 16.20 -14.37
CA GLU A 64 8.53 15.11 -15.34
C GLU A 64 9.14 13.88 -14.65
N LEU A 65 10.18 14.06 -13.82
CA LEU A 65 10.73 12.96 -13.04
C LEU A 65 9.71 12.34 -12.08
N ARG A 66 8.91 13.17 -11.40
CA ARG A 66 7.83 12.68 -10.53
C ARG A 66 6.77 11.92 -11.33
N ILE A 67 6.32 12.47 -12.46
CA ILE A 67 5.36 11.79 -13.35
C ILE A 67 5.93 10.43 -13.79
N MET A 68 7.20 10.37 -14.17
CA MET A 68 7.84 9.11 -14.57
C MET A 68 7.85 8.07 -13.43
N ILE A 69 8.21 8.49 -12.21
CA ILE A 69 8.20 7.60 -11.03
C ILE A 69 6.78 7.11 -10.74
N ASP A 70 5.79 8.00 -10.75
CA ASP A 70 4.39 7.66 -10.48
C ASP A 70 3.83 6.69 -11.55
N THR A 71 4.15 6.92 -12.83
CA THR A 71 3.77 6.02 -13.93
C THR A 71 4.37 4.63 -13.74
N ARG A 72 5.66 4.55 -13.37
CA ARG A 72 6.31 3.25 -13.09
C ARG A 72 5.67 2.52 -11.93
N ALA A 73 5.34 3.22 -10.85
CA ALA A 73 4.65 2.63 -9.70
C ALA A 73 3.27 2.07 -10.08
N LYS A 74 2.50 2.81 -10.88
CA LYS A 74 1.18 2.34 -11.36
C LYS A 74 1.27 1.13 -12.28
N LEU A 75 2.24 1.11 -13.20
CA LEU A 75 2.46 -0.04 -14.07
C LEU A 75 2.90 -1.29 -13.29
N ALA A 76 3.74 -1.12 -12.25
CA ALA A 76 4.13 -2.21 -11.37
C ALA A 76 2.95 -2.73 -10.53
N ALA A 77 2.09 -1.83 -10.03
CA ALA A 77 0.88 -2.23 -9.32
C ALA A 77 -0.10 -2.99 -10.24
N ALA A 78 -0.31 -2.50 -11.47
CA ALA A 78 -1.14 -3.19 -12.45
C ALA A 78 -0.61 -4.59 -12.80
N ARG A 79 0.72 -4.74 -12.93
CA ARG A 79 1.38 -6.06 -13.09
C ARG A 79 1.07 -6.97 -11.92
N ALA A 80 1.29 -6.51 -10.69
CA ALA A 80 1.04 -7.31 -9.51
C ALA A 80 -0.43 -7.77 -9.42
N THR A 81 -1.38 -6.90 -9.76
CA THR A 81 -2.81 -7.27 -9.80
C THR A 81 -3.11 -8.34 -10.85
N ILE A 82 -2.44 -8.33 -12.00
CA ILE A 82 -2.60 -9.38 -13.02
C ILE A 82 -1.91 -10.67 -12.57
N GLU A 83 -0.72 -10.59 -11.99
CA GLU A 83 0.05 -11.74 -11.48
C GLU A 83 -0.68 -12.49 -10.35
N GLU A 84 -1.56 -11.82 -9.60
CA GLU A 84 -2.41 -12.45 -8.58
C GLU A 84 -3.52 -13.36 -9.17
N LEU A 85 -3.80 -13.27 -10.47
CA LEU A 85 -4.83 -14.05 -11.14
C LEU A 85 -4.32 -15.40 -11.62
N GLU A 86 -5.24 -16.34 -11.83
CA GLU A 86 -4.93 -17.62 -12.46
C GLU A 86 -4.52 -17.43 -13.94
N ARG A 87 -3.75 -18.37 -14.49
CA ARG A 87 -3.14 -18.22 -15.82
C ARG A 87 -4.17 -18.03 -16.94
N ASP A 88 -5.29 -18.74 -16.89
CA ASP A 88 -6.41 -18.62 -17.83
C ASP A 88 -7.09 -17.23 -17.76
N GLN A 89 -7.18 -16.65 -16.56
CA GLN A 89 -7.68 -15.30 -16.33
C GLN A 89 -6.71 -14.25 -16.88
N GLN A 90 -5.40 -14.46 -16.73
CA GLN A 90 -4.37 -13.59 -17.31
C GLN A 90 -4.45 -13.58 -18.84
N GLU A 91 -4.57 -14.76 -19.47
CA GLU A 91 -4.77 -14.91 -20.92
C GLU A 91 -6.05 -14.22 -21.38
N THR A 92 -7.14 -14.33 -20.60
CA THR A 92 -8.41 -13.64 -20.88
C THR A 92 -8.25 -12.12 -20.84
N ILE A 93 -7.51 -11.58 -19.87
CA ILE A 93 -7.22 -10.14 -19.81
C ILE A 93 -6.41 -9.68 -21.02
N LEU A 94 -5.44 -10.47 -21.49
CA LEU A 94 -4.67 -10.15 -22.69
C LEU A 94 -5.57 -10.10 -23.93
N MET A 95 -6.44 -11.11 -24.11
CA MET A 95 -7.41 -11.12 -25.21
C MET A 95 -8.37 -9.91 -25.16
N LEU A 96 -8.82 -9.53 -23.96
CA LEU A 96 -9.67 -8.34 -23.77
C LEU A 96 -8.91 -7.04 -24.09
N ALA A 97 -7.65 -6.92 -23.66
CA ALA A 97 -6.80 -5.76 -23.95
C ALA A 97 -6.52 -5.62 -25.45
N GLU A 98 -6.32 -6.73 -26.14
CA GLU A 98 -6.16 -6.77 -27.60
C GLU A 98 -7.44 -6.34 -28.32
N ALA A 99 -8.59 -6.93 -27.95
CA ALA A 99 -9.88 -6.60 -28.54
C ALA A 99 -10.28 -5.13 -28.34
N PHE A 100 -9.90 -4.53 -27.20
CA PHE A 100 -10.16 -3.12 -26.91
C PHE A 100 -9.15 -2.17 -27.60
N GLY A 101 -8.03 -2.68 -28.10
CA GLY A 101 -6.94 -1.91 -28.69
C GLY A 101 -5.96 -1.31 -27.68
N GLU A 102 -6.14 -1.55 -26.38
CA GLU A 102 -5.25 -1.07 -25.30
C GLU A 102 -3.92 -1.84 -25.23
N ALA A 103 -3.90 -3.06 -25.77
CA ALA A 103 -2.70 -3.88 -25.97
C ALA A 103 -1.55 -3.14 -26.65
N ALA A 104 -1.88 -2.30 -27.65
CA ALA A 104 -0.89 -1.59 -28.45
C ALA A 104 -0.32 -0.36 -27.73
N ASP A 105 -1.13 0.27 -26.88
CA ASP A 105 -0.83 1.58 -26.28
C ASP A 105 -0.16 1.48 -24.90
N LEU A 106 -0.41 0.39 -24.15
CA LEU A 106 0.14 0.21 -22.81
C LEU A 106 1.36 -0.73 -22.82
N PRO A 107 2.55 -0.26 -22.38
CA PRO A 107 3.79 -1.04 -22.35
C PRO A 107 3.72 -2.34 -21.52
N LEU A 108 2.74 -2.46 -20.63
CA LEU A 108 2.49 -3.67 -19.85
C LEU A 108 1.97 -4.80 -20.74
N PHE A 109 0.91 -4.55 -21.49
CA PHE A 109 0.26 -5.58 -22.32
C PHE A 109 1.05 -5.88 -23.58
N LYS A 110 1.69 -4.86 -24.16
CA LYS A 110 2.55 -5.03 -25.34
C LYS A 110 3.66 -6.07 -25.13
N ALA A 111 4.37 -5.99 -23.99
CA ALA A 111 5.44 -6.95 -23.68
C ALA A 111 4.92 -8.37 -23.43
N ALA A 112 3.70 -8.52 -22.90
CA ALA A 112 3.08 -9.82 -22.66
C ALA A 112 2.59 -10.46 -23.98
N ILE A 113 2.06 -9.67 -24.91
CA ILE A 113 1.61 -10.13 -26.23
C ILE A 113 2.80 -10.50 -27.10
N GLU A 114 3.84 -9.66 -27.14
CA GLU A 114 5.09 -9.99 -27.84
C GLU A 114 5.71 -11.28 -27.28
N ALA A 115 5.59 -11.55 -25.98
CA ALA A 115 6.06 -12.82 -25.41
C ALA A 115 5.20 -14.01 -25.84
N SER A 116 3.88 -13.89 -25.89
CA SER A 116 3.00 -14.97 -26.37
C SER A 116 3.16 -15.27 -27.86
N GLU A 117 3.39 -14.26 -28.70
CA GLU A 117 3.59 -14.44 -30.16
C GLU A 117 4.91 -15.16 -30.50
N ASN A 118 5.91 -15.14 -29.61
CA ASN A 118 7.21 -15.78 -29.84
C ASN A 118 7.30 -17.22 -29.27
N ASP A 119 6.29 -17.67 -28.51
CA ASP A 119 6.23 -19.02 -27.92
C ASP A 119 5.39 -20.02 -28.77
N ASP A 120 4.85 -19.58 -29.92
CA ASP A 120 4.21 -20.40 -30.96
C ASP A 120 5.18 -20.75 -32.12
#